data_AF-A0A7V8SX41-F1
#
_entry.id   AF-A0A7V8SX41-F1
#
_cell.length_a   1.000
_cell.length_b   1.000
_cell.length_c   1.000
_cell.angle_alpha   90.00
_cell.angle_beta   90.00
_cell.angle_gamma   90.00
#
_symmetry.space_group_name_H-M   'P 1'
#
loop_
_entity.id
_entity.type
_entity.pdbx_description
1 polymer ?
#
loop_
_entity_poly.entity_id
_entity_poly.type
_entity_poly.pdbx_seq_one_letter_code
_entity_poly.pdbx_strand_id
1 'polypeptide(L)'
;MHSTVRRGIVLGGALMCFCGAIGSQVARRTRQGETAAGKKPERKPSAAEAYRLNTLGVAHLNQQRPADAQKYFEQALQADPKFAVARLNLGVALLGQQKLEAARAALTEATEQLPNDPYAWYNLGLALKDSGEPEKGIAAFQGVTKSRPNEADAYYFIGYLSTQLQKYDDAIAAFEKGLELNPVHASAEFGLARALQRKGDTEAARQHLARFQKITSEHLGTPFGAGYGDQGKFSTAELPVSTAMEVPAAIAVHFAPEASPFVSKSTGGTPLAIGASTGACFFDVDGDGRPDLFLVSGATDGASHLLRNLGNGRFEDITQAAGIHLAGSGLGCAAGDFDNDGKTDLAVCLSDGVRLLRNQGERKFEDVT
;
A
#
# COMPACT_ATOMS: atom_id res chain seq x y z
N MET A 1 43.61 -58.10 39.60
CA MET A 1 44.98 -58.30 39.09
C MET A 1 45.47 -56.98 38.52
N HIS A 2 46.60 -56.48 39.07
CA HIS A 2 47.45 -55.35 38.66
C HIS A 2 46.79 -53.96 38.44
N SER A 3 46.98 -52.91 39.25
CA SER A 3 48.22 -52.22 39.74
C SER A 3 49.12 -51.83 38.54
N THR A 4 49.64 -50.61 38.34
CA THR A 4 50.43 -49.70 39.22
C THR A 4 50.61 -48.37 38.41
N VAL A 5 50.46 -47.12 38.96
CA VAL A 5 51.53 -46.18 39.44
C VAL A 5 52.24 -45.38 38.30
N ARG A 6 52.69 -44.10 38.35
CA ARG A 6 52.84 -42.99 39.31
C ARG A 6 53.11 -41.68 38.52
N ARG A 7 52.62 -40.55 39.06
CA ARG A 7 53.25 -39.22 39.29
C ARG A 7 54.62 -38.87 38.68
N GLY A 8 54.75 -37.61 38.25
CA GLY A 8 56.02 -36.85 38.23
C GLY A 8 55.83 -35.35 37.90
N ILE A 9 55.95 -34.48 38.90
CA ILE A 9 56.08 -33.02 38.80
C ILE A 9 57.57 -32.69 38.75
N VAL A 10 58.00 -31.74 37.91
CA VAL A 10 59.25 -30.99 38.09
C VAL A 10 59.02 -29.51 37.78
N LEU A 11 59.33 -28.68 38.77
CA LEU A 11 59.50 -27.22 38.71
C LEU A 11 60.91 -26.90 38.18
N GLY A 12 61.05 -25.86 37.36
CA GLY A 12 62.34 -25.25 37.04
C GLY A 12 62.13 -23.79 36.68
N GLY A 13 62.59 -22.89 37.54
CA GLY A 13 62.62 -21.44 37.31
C GLY A 13 64.01 -20.95 36.93
N ALA A 14 64.06 -19.90 36.10
CA ALA A 14 65.15 -18.93 35.96
C ALA A 14 64.55 -17.71 35.23
N LEU A 15 64.37 -16.58 35.92
CA LEU A 15 65.29 -15.44 36.10
C LEU A 15 65.18 -14.38 34.98
N MET A 16 64.93 -13.15 35.41
CA MET A 16 64.67 -11.94 34.65
C MET A 16 65.78 -11.56 33.65
N CYS A 17 65.36 -10.95 32.53
CA CYS A 17 66.03 -9.76 32.01
C CYS A 17 65.01 -8.79 31.42
N PHE A 18 64.92 -7.61 32.02
CA PHE A 18 64.23 -6.43 31.52
C PHE A 18 65.18 -5.71 30.57
N CYS A 19 64.75 -5.41 29.34
CA CYS A 19 65.23 -4.25 28.60
C CYS A 19 64.13 -3.78 27.66
N GLY A 20 63.70 -2.53 27.86
CA GLY A 20 62.54 -1.95 27.20
C GLY A 20 62.81 -1.49 25.78
N ALA A 21 61.77 -1.49 24.96
CA ALA A 21 61.63 -0.61 23.82
C ALA A 21 60.15 -0.27 23.63
N ILE A 22 59.87 1.03 23.66
CA ILE A 22 58.56 1.65 23.46
C ILE A 22 58.20 1.50 21.98
N GLY A 23 57.07 0.84 21.69
CA GLY A 23 56.54 0.68 20.34
C GLY A 23 55.02 0.58 20.37
N SER A 24 54.35 1.58 19.79
CA SER A 24 52.91 1.71 19.67
C SER A 24 52.28 0.55 18.88
N GLN A 25 51.47 -0.27 19.55
CA GLN A 25 50.66 -1.29 18.87
C GLN A 25 49.38 -0.67 18.29
N VAL A 26 49.41 -0.38 16.99
CA VAL A 26 48.19 -0.31 16.18
C VAL A 26 47.77 -1.74 15.85
N ALA A 27 46.73 -2.23 16.53
CA ALA A 27 46.16 -3.55 16.27
C ALA A 27 45.47 -3.58 14.90
N ARG A 28 46.16 -4.11 13.88
CA ARG A 28 45.56 -4.56 12.62
C ARG A 28 44.66 -5.77 12.91
N ARG A 29 43.34 -5.56 12.91
CA ARG A 29 42.37 -6.67 12.76
C ARG A 29 42.24 -7.02 11.28
N THR A 30 42.94 -8.06 10.85
CA THR A 30 42.61 -8.83 9.65
C THR A 30 41.23 -9.48 9.84
N ARG A 31 40.21 -9.01 9.12
CA ARG A 31 38.98 -9.77 8.91
C ARG A 31 39.22 -10.70 7.73
N GLN A 32 39.41 -11.98 8.02
CA GLN A 32 39.22 -13.04 7.03
C GLN A 32 37.74 -13.04 6.63
N GLY A 33 37.49 -13.00 5.33
CA GLY A 33 36.16 -13.14 4.76
C GLY A 33 35.76 -14.61 4.76
N GLU A 34 34.70 -14.93 5.48
CA GLU A 34 33.92 -16.12 5.24
C GLU A 34 32.70 -15.73 4.41
N THR A 35 32.69 -16.21 3.17
CA THR A 35 31.54 -16.22 2.27
C THR A 35 30.49 -17.19 2.82
N ALA A 36 29.61 -16.69 3.69
CA ALA A 36 28.34 -17.34 3.97
C ALA A 36 27.27 -16.71 3.07
N ALA A 37 26.85 -17.44 2.03
CA ALA A 37 25.60 -17.17 1.34
C ALA A 37 24.46 -17.35 2.35
N GLY A 38 24.19 -16.30 3.12
CA GLY A 38 23.10 -16.26 4.08
C GLY A 38 21.79 -16.32 3.31
N LYS A 39 20.97 -17.34 3.58
CA LYS A 39 19.52 -17.26 3.31
C LYS A 39 19.05 -15.90 3.84
N LYS A 40 18.37 -15.12 2.98
CA LYS A 40 17.72 -13.85 3.38
C LYS A 40 17.01 -14.12 4.71
N PRO A 41 17.26 -13.35 5.78
CA PRO A 41 16.55 -13.55 7.03
C PRO A 41 15.06 -13.42 6.71
N GLU A 42 14.28 -14.45 7.05
CA GLU A 42 12.81 -14.36 7.04
C GLU A 42 12.44 -13.08 7.79
N ARG A 43 11.87 -12.11 7.08
CA ARG A 43 11.37 -10.88 7.70
C ARG A 43 10.33 -11.34 8.72
N LYS A 44 10.60 -11.08 10.01
CA LYS A 44 9.59 -11.32 11.05
C LYS A 44 8.28 -10.62 10.64
N PRO A 45 7.12 -11.24 10.89
CA PRO A 45 5.83 -10.57 10.80
C PRO A 45 5.95 -9.18 11.45
N SER A 46 5.73 -8.13 10.66
CA SER A 46 5.86 -6.76 11.12
C SER A 46 4.63 -5.99 10.69
N ALA A 47 4.19 -5.04 11.52
CA ALA A 47 3.07 -4.17 11.20
C ALA A 47 3.29 -3.49 9.82
N ALA A 48 4.51 -3.06 9.51
CA ALA A 48 4.84 -2.49 8.20
C ALA A 48 4.54 -3.43 7.02
N GLU A 49 4.81 -4.73 7.18
CA GLU A 49 4.47 -5.73 6.16
C GLU A 49 2.96 -5.94 6.04
N ALA A 50 2.23 -5.98 7.15
CA ALA A 50 0.77 -6.07 7.14
C ALA A 50 0.13 -4.88 6.41
N TYR A 51 0.62 -3.66 6.66
CA TYR A 51 0.18 -2.43 5.97
C TYR A 51 0.46 -2.51 4.46
N ARG A 52 1.68 -2.90 4.07
CA ARG A 52 2.06 -3.05 2.66
C ARG A 52 1.16 -4.06 1.94
N LEU A 53 0.94 -5.23 2.54
CA LEU A 53 0.08 -6.29 2.01
C LEU A 53 -1.37 -5.82 1.89
N ASN A 54 -1.90 -5.11 2.89
CA ASN A 54 -3.23 -4.53 2.79
C ASN A 54 -3.34 -3.53 1.63
N THR A 55 -2.37 -2.63 1.47
CA THR A 55 -2.36 -1.66 0.36
C THR A 55 -2.36 -2.36 -1.01
N LEU A 56 -1.60 -3.45 -1.16
CA LEU A 56 -1.65 -4.27 -2.38
C LEU A 56 -3.03 -4.90 -2.58
N GLY A 57 -3.64 -5.45 -1.52
CA GLY A 57 -4.99 -5.99 -1.59
C GLY A 57 -6.02 -4.96 -2.06
N VAL A 58 -5.95 -3.73 -1.55
CA VAL A 58 -6.81 -2.62 -2.00
C VAL A 58 -6.57 -2.30 -3.49
N ALA A 59 -5.32 -2.28 -3.94
CA ALA A 59 -5.00 -2.06 -5.35
C ALA A 59 -5.60 -3.15 -6.26
N HIS A 60 -5.56 -4.42 -5.83
CA HIS A 60 -6.21 -5.51 -6.55
C HIS A 60 -7.75 -5.39 -6.60
N LEU A 61 -8.39 -4.92 -5.52
CA LEU A 61 -9.83 -4.63 -5.54
C LEU A 61 -10.19 -3.51 -6.52
N ASN A 62 -9.39 -2.44 -6.54
CA ASN A 62 -9.60 -1.33 -7.48
C ASN A 62 -9.46 -1.77 -8.95
N GLN A 63 -8.75 -2.88 -9.19
CA GLN A 63 -8.65 -3.52 -10.50
C GLN A 63 -9.73 -4.59 -10.75
N GLN A 64 -10.77 -4.65 -9.90
CA GLN A 64 -11.85 -5.66 -9.97
C GLN A 64 -11.32 -7.11 -9.87
N ARG A 65 -10.23 -7.34 -9.12
CA ARG A 65 -9.62 -8.66 -8.88
C ARG A 65 -9.78 -9.10 -7.41
N PRO A 66 -11.01 -9.41 -6.96
CA PRO A 66 -11.25 -9.67 -5.53
C PRO A 66 -10.62 -10.97 -5.02
N ALA A 67 -10.43 -11.97 -5.90
CA ALA A 67 -9.75 -13.22 -5.53
C ALA A 67 -8.24 -13.03 -5.27
N ASP A 68 -7.59 -12.11 -6.00
CA ASP A 68 -6.19 -11.76 -5.74
C ASP A 68 -6.07 -10.90 -4.48
N ALA A 69 -6.98 -9.94 -4.31
CA ALA A 69 -7.03 -9.11 -3.12
C ALA A 69 -7.20 -9.94 -1.83
N GLN A 70 -8.08 -10.96 -1.85
CA GLN A 70 -8.29 -11.87 -0.73
C GLN A 70 -6.96 -12.46 -0.23
N LYS A 71 -6.10 -12.94 -1.13
CA LYS A 71 -4.80 -13.53 -0.77
C LYS A 71 -3.92 -12.54 0.00
N TYR A 72 -3.89 -11.29 -0.44
CA TYR A 72 -3.10 -10.24 0.22
C TYR A 72 -3.65 -9.86 1.59
N PHE A 73 -4.97 -9.79 1.76
CA PHE A 73 -5.57 -9.51 3.07
C PHE A 73 -5.37 -10.67 4.05
N GLU A 74 -5.44 -11.92 3.59
CA GLU A 74 -5.10 -13.09 4.41
C GLU A 74 -3.64 -13.06 4.85
N GLN A 75 -2.70 -12.72 3.95
CA GLN A 75 -1.29 -12.53 4.30
C GLN A 75 -1.09 -11.36 5.26
N ALA A 76 -1.83 -10.26 5.10
CA ALA A 76 -1.79 -9.12 6.02
C ALA A 76 -2.23 -9.53 7.44
N LEU A 77 -3.29 -10.35 7.55
CA LEU A 77 -3.78 -10.88 8.82
C LEU A 77 -2.87 -11.98 9.41
N GLN A 78 -2.11 -12.71 8.58
CA GLN A 78 -1.03 -13.57 9.08
C GLN A 78 0.11 -12.76 9.67
N ALA A 79 0.43 -11.61 9.05
CA ALA A 79 1.47 -10.70 9.53
C ALA A 79 1.06 -9.94 10.81
N ASP A 80 -0.20 -9.50 10.88
CA ASP A 80 -0.82 -8.89 12.06
C ASP A 80 -2.29 -9.34 12.22
N PRO A 81 -2.58 -10.34 13.06
CA PRO A 81 -3.94 -10.84 13.27
C PRO A 81 -4.93 -9.83 13.86
N LYS A 82 -4.44 -8.72 14.44
CA LYS A 82 -5.26 -7.64 15.02
C LYS A 82 -5.50 -6.49 14.05
N PHE A 83 -5.06 -6.62 12.80
CA PHE A 83 -5.20 -5.55 11.82
C PHE A 83 -6.64 -5.45 11.30
N ALA A 84 -7.46 -4.69 12.04
CA ALA A 84 -8.90 -4.58 11.80
C ALA A 84 -9.27 -4.10 10.38
N VAL A 85 -8.50 -3.17 9.82
CA VAL A 85 -8.71 -2.68 8.44
C VAL A 85 -8.49 -3.79 7.41
N ALA A 86 -7.48 -4.65 7.60
CA ALA A 86 -7.30 -5.81 6.72
C ALA A 86 -8.44 -6.83 6.84
N ARG A 87 -9.01 -7.00 8.04
CA ARG A 87 -10.20 -7.84 8.24
C ARG A 87 -11.42 -7.28 7.52
N LEU A 88 -11.67 -5.98 7.64
CA LEU A 88 -12.73 -5.27 6.91
C LEU A 88 -12.57 -5.50 5.41
N ASN A 89 -11.36 -5.24 4.88
CA ASN A 89 -11.08 -5.36 3.46
C ASN A 89 -11.16 -6.80 2.94
N LEU A 90 -10.78 -7.79 3.76
CA LEU A 90 -11.03 -9.20 3.47
C LEU A 90 -12.53 -9.46 3.30
N GLY A 91 -13.35 -8.92 4.20
CA GLY A 91 -14.82 -8.99 4.10
C GLY A 91 -15.36 -8.40 2.79
N VAL A 92 -14.86 -7.23 2.38
CA VAL A 92 -15.22 -6.59 1.10
C VAL A 92 -14.81 -7.45 -0.10
N ALA A 93 -13.60 -8.02 -0.09
CA ALA A 93 -13.13 -8.90 -1.15
C ALA A 93 -13.94 -10.21 -1.24
N LEU A 94 -14.39 -10.75 -0.11
CA LEU A 94 -15.26 -11.93 -0.08
C LEU A 94 -16.66 -11.59 -0.60
N LEU A 95 -17.20 -10.42 -0.29
CA LEU A 95 -18.47 -9.94 -0.81
C LEU A 95 -18.44 -9.78 -2.34
N GLY A 96 -17.37 -9.19 -2.88
CA GLY A 96 -17.14 -9.10 -4.33
C GLY A 96 -17.02 -10.46 -5.04
N GLN A 97 -16.73 -11.54 -4.30
CA GLN A 97 -16.72 -12.92 -4.79
C GLN A 97 -18.03 -13.68 -4.54
N GLN A 98 -19.06 -13.02 -3.99
CA GLN A 98 -20.33 -13.64 -3.58
C GLN A 98 -20.14 -14.75 -2.51
N LYS A 99 -19.05 -14.71 -1.74
CA LYS A 99 -18.80 -15.62 -0.61
C LYS A 99 -19.48 -15.06 0.65
N LEU A 100 -20.80 -14.99 0.61
CA LEU A 100 -21.62 -14.21 1.56
C LEU A 100 -21.41 -14.58 3.03
N GLU A 101 -21.39 -15.87 3.35
CA GLU A 101 -21.22 -16.34 4.73
C GLU A 101 -19.84 -15.95 5.30
N ALA A 102 -18.78 -16.10 4.50
CA ALA A 102 -17.43 -15.72 4.90
C ALA A 102 -17.28 -14.20 4.99
N ALA A 103 -17.89 -13.45 4.07
CA ALA A 103 -17.92 -12.00 4.10
C ALA A 103 -18.61 -11.49 5.38
N ARG A 104 -19.79 -12.02 5.69
CA ARG A 104 -20.54 -11.68 6.92
C ARG A 104 -19.69 -11.94 8.16
N ALA A 105 -19.06 -13.11 8.27
CA ALA A 105 -18.21 -13.43 9.42
C ALA A 105 -17.04 -12.44 9.58
N ALA A 106 -16.29 -12.16 8.51
CA ALA A 106 -15.16 -11.24 8.54
C ALA A 106 -15.60 -9.80 8.89
N LEU A 107 -16.73 -9.34 8.34
CA LEU A 107 -17.27 -8.01 8.57
C LEU A 107 -17.85 -7.84 9.97
N THR A 108 -18.51 -8.87 10.52
CA THR A 108 -18.92 -8.87 11.93
C THR A 108 -17.71 -8.71 12.85
N GLU A 109 -16.66 -9.51 12.63
CA GLU A 109 -15.43 -9.42 13.43
C GLU A 109 -14.72 -8.06 13.24
N ALA A 110 -14.83 -7.44 12.07
CA ALA A 110 -14.34 -6.08 11.83
C ALA A 110 -15.13 -5.03 12.61
N THR A 111 -16.47 -5.13 12.67
CA THR A 111 -17.31 -4.20 13.46
C THR A 111 -17.07 -4.29 14.96
N GLU A 112 -16.63 -5.46 15.47
CA GLU A 112 -16.24 -5.62 16.88
C GLU A 112 -14.96 -4.83 17.22
N GLN A 113 -14.02 -4.75 16.28
CA GLN A 113 -12.75 -4.03 16.46
C GLN A 113 -12.87 -2.55 16.09
N LEU A 114 -13.81 -2.22 15.21
CA LEU A 114 -14.06 -0.89 14.68
C LEU A 114 -15.52 -0.47 14.94
N PRO A 115 -15.95 -0.35 16.22
CA PRO A 115 -17.36 -0.19 16.57
C PRO A 115 -18.02 1.11 16.07
N ASN A 116 -17.23 2.11 15.66
CA ASN A 116 -17.72 3.38 15.13
C ASN A 116 -17.34 3.62 13.67
N ASP A 117 -16.69 2.64 13.00
CA ASP A 117 -16.22 2.81 11.65
C ASP A 117 -17.35 2.65 10.61
N PRO A 118 -17.62 3.65 9.77
CA PRO A 118 -18.69 3.56 8.79
C PRO A 118 -18.43 2.52 7.70
N TYR A 119 -17.19 2.26 7.29
CA TYR A 119 -16.92 1.23 6.27
C TYR A 119 -17.26 -0.17 6.79
N ALA A 120 -16.92 -0.48 8.05
CA ALA A 120 -17.20 -1.78 8.66
C ALA A 120 -18.70 -2.05 8.71
N TRP A 121 -19.46 -1.10 9.28
CA TRP A 121 -20.92 -1.22 9.42
C TRP A 121 -21.65 -1.21 8.08
N TYR A 122 -21.20 -0.40 7.12
CA TYR A 122 -21.82 -0.31 5.80
C TYR A 122 -21.64 -1.61 5.01
N ASN A 123 -20.42 -2.15 4.96
CA ASN A 123 -20.16 -3.40 4.26
C ASN A 123 -20.83 -4.59 4.95
N LEU A 124 -20.91 -4.61 6.29
CA LEU A 124 -21.72 -5.61 7.00
C LEU A 124 -23.20 -5.52 6.57
N GLY A 125 -23.75 -4.31 6.45
CA GLY A 125 -25.10 -4.08 5.94
C GLY A 125 -25.30 -4.62 4.52
N LEU A 126 -24.33 -4.42 3.62
CA LEU A 126 -24.36 -4.99 2.27
C LEU A 126 -24.30 -6.52 2.28
N ALA A 127 -23.42 -7.12 3.09
CA ALA A 127 -23.33 -8.57 3.21
C ALA A 127 -24.63 -9.18 3.75
N LEU A 128 -25.28 -8.54 4.73
CA LEU A 128 -26.56 -8.98 5.30
C LEU A 128 -27.72 -8.82 4.31
N LYS A 129 -27.73 -7.73 3.53
CA LYS A 129 -28.66 -7.54 2.41
C LYS A 129 -28.55 -8.69 1.41
N ASP A 130 -27.34 -9.02 0.99
CA ASP A 130 -27.11 -10.06 -0.03
C ASP A 130 -27.33 -11.47 0.54
N SER A 131 -27.17 -11.64 1.86
CA SER A 131 -27.48 -12.89 2.58
C SER A 131 -28.98 -13.08 2.85
N GLY A 132 -29.84 -12.11 2.50
CA GLY A 132 -31.27 -12.18 2.74
C GLY A 132 -31.67 -12.00 4.20
N GLU A 133 -30.90 -11.23 4.98
CA GLU A 133 -31.14 -10.93 6.40
C GLU A 133 -31.52 -9.44 6.62
N PRO A 134 -32.69 -8.99 6.14
CA PRO A 134 -33.03 -7.57 6.05
C PRO A 134 -33.10 -6.85 7.39
N GLU A 135 -33.62 -7.46 8.46
CA GLU A 135 -33.67 -6.81 9.78
C GLU A 135 -32.27 -6.51 10.32
N LYS A 136 -31.34 -7.47 10.17
CA LYS A 136 -29.94 -7.28 10.59
C LYS A 136 -29.25 -6.26 9.70
N GLY A 137 -29.50 -6.29 8.40
CA GLY A 137 -28.99 -5.29 7.46
C GLY A 137 -29.41 -3.87 7.82
N ILE A 138 -30.70 -3.66 8.19
CA ILE A 138 -31.20 -2.37 8.68
C ILE A 138 -30.43 -1.93 9.93
N ALA A 139 -30.22 -2.82 10.89
CA ALA A 139 -29.46 -2.50 12.11
C ALA A 139 -28.01 -2.09 11.79
N ALA A 140 -27.37 -2.74 10.81
CA ALA A 140 -26.02 -2.40 10.39
C ALA A 140 -25.95 -1.01 9.72
N PHE A 141 -26.87 -0.68 8.81
CA PHE A 141 -26.94 0.66 8.22
C PHE A 141 -27.33 1.74 9.24
N GLN A 142 -28.13 1.41 10.25
CA GLN A 142 -28.36 2.31 11.39
C GLN A 142 -27.09 2.54 12.22
N GLY A 143 -26.16 1.58 12.26
CA GLY A 143 -24.81 1.77 12.79
C GLY A 143 -24.05 2.88 12.05
N VAL A 144 -24.16 2.90 10.73
CA VAL A 144 -23.57 3.96 9.88
C VAL A 144 -24.22 5.31 10.18
N THR A 145 -25.55 5.40 10.25
CA THR A 145 -26.23 6.70 10.49
C THR A 145 -25.99 7.26 11.89
N LYS A 146 -25.61 6.41 12.87
CA LYS A 146 -25.18 6.88 14.20
C LYS A 146 -23.83 7.61 14.16
N SER A 147 -22.85 7.10 13.41
CA SER A 147 -21.52 7.74 13.30
C SER A 147 -21.48 8.80 12.20
N ARG A 148 -22.30 8.67 11.15
CA ARG A 148 -22.42 9.56 9.99
C ARG A 148 -23.90 9.87 9.71
N PRO A 149 -24.51 10.80 10.48
CA PRO A 149 -25.94 11.13 10.34
C PRO A 149 -26.30 11.77 8.98
N ASN A 150 -25.31 12.27 8.24
CA ASN A 150 -25.49 12.88 6.93
C ASN A 150 -25.17 11.91 5.77
N GLU A 151 -25.25 10.60 5.99
CA GLU A 151 -24.98 9.58 4.96
C GLU A 151 -26.26 9.16 4.24
N ALA A 152 -26.57 9.81 3.11
CA ALA A 152 -27.77 9.54 2.31
C ALA A 152 -27.90 8.07 1.88
N ASP A 153 -26.80 7.45 1.47
CA ASP A 153 -26.79 6.08 0.93
C ASP A 153 -27.20 5.05 2.00
N ALA A 154 -26.85 5.28 3.27
CA ALA A 154 -27.26 4.41 4.37
C ALA A 154 -28.78 4.46 4.57
N TYR A 155 -29.39 5.64 4.46
CA TYR A 155 -30.85 5.79 4.51
C TYR A 155 -31.54 5.13 3.30
N TYR A 156 -30.94 5.21 2.10
CA TYR A 156 -31.42 4.44 0.96
C TYR A 156 -31.46 2.94 1.26
N PHE A 157 -30.39 2.36 1.81
CA PHE A 157 -30.36 0.93 2.09
C PHE A 157 -31.34 0.51 3.21
N ILE A 158 -31.54 1.36 4.22
CA ILE A 158 -32.61 1.16 5.21
C ILE A 158 -33.98 1.11 4.50
N GLY A 159 -34.28 2.07 3.62
CA GLY A 159 -35.53 2.10 2.88
C GLY A 159 -35.71 0.89 1.94
N TYR A 160 -34.64 0.46 1.29
CA TYR A 160 -34.61 -0.71 0.42
C TYR A 160 -34.98 -1.99 1.20
N LEU A 161 -34.34 -2.22 2.34
CA LEU A 161 -34.58 -3.40 3.18
C LEU A 161 -35.96 -3.35 3.85
N SER A 162 -36.41 -2.17 4.30
CA SER A 162 -37.78 -1.98 4.82
C SER A 162 -38.83 -2.30 3.76
N THR A 163 -38.56 -1.99 2.49
CA THR A 163 -39.45 -2.37 1.38
C THR A 163 -39.53 -3.89 1.21
N GLN A 164 -38.42 -4.62 1.36
CA GLN A 164 -38.41 -6.09 1.30
C GLN A 164 -39.25 -6.70 2.45
N LEU A 165 -39.26 -6.05 3.61
CA LEU A 165 -40.08 -6.40 4.76
C LEU A 165 -41.54 -5.93 4.66
N GLN A 166 -41.93 -5.31 3.54
CA GLN A 166 -43.26 -4.71 3.33
C GLN A 166 -43.63 -3.63 4.36
N LYS A 167 -42.64 -3.07 5.07
CA LYS A 167 -42.80 -1.94 6.00
C LYS A 167 -42.73 -0.64 5.19
N TYR A 168 -43.77 -0.38 4.41
CA TYR A 168 -43.75 0.70 3.43
C TYR A 168 -43.67 2.10 4.06
N ASP A 169 -44.24 2.30 5.25
CA ASP A 169 -44.14 3.57 5.98
C ASP A 169 -42.69 3.85 6.40
N ASP A 170 -42.02 2.87 7.00
CA ASP A 170 -40.61 2.97 7.38
C ASP A 170 -39.71 3.16 6.15
N ALA A 171 -40.04 2.49 5.04
CA ALA A 171 -39.31 2.62 3.79
C ALA A 171 -39.41 4.04 3.22
N ILE A 172 -40.62 4.60 3.15
CA ILE A 172 -40.87 5.97 2.68
C ILE A 172 -40.08 6.96 3.52
N ALA A 173 -40.19 6.90 4.86
CA ALA A 173 -39.48 7.81 5.76
C ALA A 173 -37.95 7.75 5.58
N ALA A 174 -37.41 6.55 5.39
CA ALA A 174 -35.98 6.38 5.14
C ALA A 174 -35.55 6.95 3.79
N PHE A 175 -36.30 6.70 2.71
CA PHE A 175 -35.98 7.28 1.40
C PHE A 175 -36.10 8.80 1.39
N GLU A 176 -37.14 9.36 2.02
CA GLU A 176 -37.30 10.81 2.17
C GLU A 176 -36.12 11.42 2.93
N LYS A 177 -35.65 10.77 4.00
CA LYS A 177 -34.46 11.24 4.72
C LYS A 177 -33.20 11.19 3.85
N GLY A 178 -33.03 10.14 3.05
CA GLY A 178 -31.94 10.06 2.08
C GLY A 178 -31.99 11.18 1.04
N LEU A 179 -33.18 11.52 0.55
CA LEU A 179 -33.41 12.58 -0.44
C LEU A 179 -33.28 13.99 0.15
N GLU A 180 -33.56 14.18 1.44
CA GLU A 180 -33.25 15.42 2.16
C GLU A 180 -31.74 15.70 2.17
N LEU A 181 -30.94 14.65 2.37
CA LEU A 181 -29.48 14.74 2.40
C LEU A 181 -28.86 14.81 1.00
N ASN A 182 -29.43 14.10 0.02
CA ASN A 182 -29.01 14.11 -1.37
C ASN A 182 -30.23 14.15 -2.31
N PRO A 183 -30.67 15.35 -2.74
CA PRO A 183 -31.84 15.52 -3.61
C PRO A 183 -31.74 14.91 -5.01
N VAL A 184 -30.55 14.49 -5.45
CA VAL A 184 -30.32 13.84 -6.75
C VAL A 184 -29.97 12.36 -6.62
N HIS A 185 -30.26 11.75 -5.47
CA HIS A 185 -30.03 10.33 -5.25
C HIS A 185 -31.00 9.46 -6.06
N ALA A 186 -30.59 9.07 -7.28
CA ALA A 186 -31.41 8.33 -8.24
C ALA A 186 -32.06 7.07 -7.63
N SER A 187 -31.28 6.22 -6.93
CA SER A 187 -31.82 4.99 -6.34
C SER A 187 -32.89 5.26 -5.27
N ALA A 188 -32.78 6.35 -4.50
CA ALA A 188 -33.74 6.71 -3.47
C ALA A 188 -35.04 7.25 -4.07
N GLU A 189 -34.98 8.06 -5.15
CA GLU A 189 -36.18 8.46 -5.91
C GLU A 189 -36.94 7.24 -6.45
N PHE A 190 -36.21 6.28 -7.05
CA PHE A 190 -36.82 5.04 -7.55
C PHE A 190 -37.39 4.17 -6.42
N GLY A 191 -36.65 4.04 -5.31
CA GLY A 191 -37.07 3.30 -4.12
C GLY A 191 -38.34 3.88 -3.50
N LEU A 192 -38.40 5.20 -3.34
CA LEU A 192 -39.54 5.93 -2.83
C LEU A 192 -40.76 5.78 -3.73
N ALA A 193 -40.60 5.95 -5.04
CA ALA A 193 -41.68 5.73 -6.02
C ALA A 193 -42.29 4.31 -5.87
N ARG A 194 -41.45 3.30 -5.74
CA ARG A 194 -41.89 1.90 -5.58
C ARG A 194 -42.61 1.68 -4.24
N ALA A 195 -42.10 2.25 -3.15
CA ALA A 195 -42.73 2.12 -1.83
C ALA A 195 -44.10 2.81 -1.79
N LEU A 196 -44.22 4.03 -2.34
CA LEU A 196 -45.47 4.77 -2.48
C LEU A 196 -46.49 4.01 -3.33
N GLN A 197 -46.07 3.44 -4.46
CA GLN A 197 -46.93 2.63 -5.32
C GLN A 197 -47.48 1.41 -4.57
N ARG A 198 -46.64 0.72 -3.78
CA ARG A 198 -47.07 -0.43 -2.96
C ARG A 198 -48.00 -0.06 -1.82
N LYS A 199 -47.88 1.17 -1.29
CA LYS A 199 -48.79 1.75 -0.31
C LYS A 199 -50.12 2.25 -0.93
N GLY A 200 -50.18 2.37 -2.26
CA GLY A 200 -51.37 2.80 -3.00
C GLY A 200 -51.36 4.28 -3.40
N ASP A 201 -50.34 5.05 -3.01
CA ASP A 201 -50.18 6.45 -3.41
C ASP A 201 -49.58 6.54 -4.82
N THR A 202 -50.43 6.30 -5.81
CA THR A 202 -50.04 6.22 -7.22
C THR A 202 -49.62 7.56 -7.80
N GLU A 203 -50.17 8.66 -7.27
CA GLU A 203 -49.86 10.01 -7.76
C GLU A 203 -48.45 10.42 -7.34
N ALA A 204 -48.13 10.33 -6.04
CA ALA A 204 -46.80 10.65 -5.54
C ALA A 204 -45.75 9.70 -6.15
N ALA A 205 -46.07 8.42 -6.30
CA ALA A 205 -45.19 7.46 -6.97
C ALA A 205 -44.80 7.89 -8.40
N ARG A 206 -45.76 8.39 -9.18
CA ARG A 206 -45.50 8.87 -10.55
C ARG A 206 -44.57 10.08 -10.56
N GLN A 207 -44.73 10.99 -9.59
CA GLN A 207 -43.89 12.18 -9.48
C GLN A 207 -42.43 11.81 -9.17
N HIS A 208 -42.19 10.93 -8.20
CA HIS A 208 -40.84 10.46 -7.87
C HIS A 208 -40.22 9.62 -9.00
N LEU A 209 -41.02 8.83 -9.72
CA LEU A 209 -40.53 8.13 -10.91
C LEU A 209 -40.10 9.11 -12.02
N ALA A 210 -40.84 10.19 -12.23
CA ALA A 210 -40.46 11.24 -13.19
C ALA A 210 -39.17 11.96 -12.75
N ARG A 211 -38.96 12.19 -11.45
CA ARG A 211 -37.70 12.73 -10.92
C ARG A 211 -36.53 11.77 -11.17
N PHE A 212 -36.70 10.48 -10.89
CA PHE A 212 -35.70 9.46 -11.22
C PHE A 212 -35.31 9.47 -12.72
N GLN A 213 -36.30 9.52 -13.61
CA GLN A 213 -36.07 9.60 -15.06
C GLN A 213 -35.30 10.87 -15.44
N LYS A 214 -35.65 12.01 -14.84
CA LYS A 214 -34.94 13.27 -15.07
C LYS A 214 -33.49 13.19 -14.58
N ILE A 215 -33.26 12.74 -13.35
CA ILE A 215 -31.92 12.61 -12.76
C ILE A 215 -31.02 11.74 -13.64
N THR A 216 -31.54 10.62 -14.13
CA THR A 216 -30.76 9.67 -14.94
C THR A 216 -30.54 10.13 -16.38
N SER A 217 -31.56 10.72 -17.03
CA SER A 217 -31.43 11.24 -18.41
C SER A 217 -30.58 12.51 -18.52
N GLU A 218 -30.55 13.33 -17.47
CA GLU A 218 -29.73 14.54 -17.39
C GLU A 218 -28.37 14.30 -16.71
N HIS A 219 -28.04 13.06 -16.36
CA HIS A 219 -26.79 12.66 -15.68
C HIS A 219 -26.52 13.42 -14.37
N LEU A 220 -27.57 13.79 -13.63
CA LEU A 220 -27.48 14.46 -12.33
C LEU A 220 -27.11 13.48 -11.20
N GLY A 221 -27.36 12.19 -11.42
CA GLY A 221 -27.05 11.12 -10.47
C GLY A 221 -27.15 9.76 -11.13
N THR A 222 -26.34 8.82 -10.66
CA THR A 222 -26.31 7.44 -11.15
C THR A 222 -27.05 6.51 -10.19
N PRO A 223 -27.92 5.61 -10.68
CA PRO A 223 -28.47 4.56 -9.83
C PRO A 223 -27.33 3.62 -9.39
N PHE A 224 -27.51 3.00 -8.24
CA PHE A 224 -26.54 2.04 -7.74
C PHE A 224 -26.44 0.83 -8.66
N GLY A 225 -25.20 0.44 -8.95
CA GLY A 225 -24.86 -0.82 -9.58
C GLY A 225 -24.61 -1.92 -8.55
N ALA A 226 -24.22 -3.09 -9.02
CA ALA A 226 -23.83 -4.23 -8.19
C ALA A 226 -22.30 -4.39 -8.10
N GLY A 227 -21.52 -3.58 -8.83
CA GLY A 227 -20.07 -3.65 -8.85
C GLY A 227 -19.43 -3.11 -7.57
N TYR A 228 -18.15 -3.46 -7.39
CA TYR A 228 -17.33 -2.92 -6.31
C TYR A 228 -17.23 -1.39 -6.44
N GLY A 229 -17.65 -0.67 -5.40
CA GLY A 229 -17.72 0.80 -5.37
C GLY A 229 -19.03 1.41 -5.89
N ASP A 230 -19.88 0.64 -6.58
CA ASP A 230 -21.11 1.16 -7.19
C ASP A 230 -22.23 1.39 -6.17
N GLN A 231 -22.11 0.82 -4.96
CA GLN A 231 -23.11 0.85 -3.90
C GLN A 231 -22.77 1.91 -2.84
N GLY A 232 -22.15 3.02 -3.24
CA GLY A 232 -21.80 4.13 -2.34
C GLY A 232 -20.35 4.10 -1.86
N LYS A 233 -19.87 5.24 -1.35
CA LYS A 233 -18.44 5.45 -1.02
C LYS A 233 -17.88 4.50 0.04
N PHE A 234 -18.74 3.98 0.93
CA PHE A 234 -18.33 3.05 1.97
C PHE A 234 -18.35 1.59 1.51
N SER A 235 -18.78 1.31 0.28
CA SER A 235 -18.74 -0.05 -0.31
C SER A 235 -17.35 -0.46 -0.82
N THR A 236 -16.37 0.44 -0.78
CA THR A 236 -14.98 0.15 -1.17
C THR A 236 -14.15 -0.31 0.02
N ALA A 237 -13.01 -0.94 -0.28
CA ALA A 237 -11.99 -1.20 0.72
C ALA A 237 -11.35 0.10 1.21
N GLU A 238 -10.91 0.08 2.47
CA GLU A 238 -10.30 1.19 3.16
C GLU A 238 -8.77 1.09 3.10
N LEU A 239 -8.10 2.19 2.75
CA LEU A 239 -6.66 2.32 3.01
C LEU A 239 -6.45 2.66 4.48
N PRO A 240 -5.57 1.96 5.20
CA PRO A 240 -5.33 2.23 6.60
C PRO A 240 -4.79 3.64 6.71
N VAL A 241 -5.47 4.48 7.51
CA VAL A 241 -4.89 5.75 7.92
C VAL A 241 -3.60 5.38 8.66
N SER A 242 -2.45 5.86 8.19
CA SER A 242 -1.21 5.72 8.94
C SER A 242 -1.42 6.47 10.25
N THR A 243 -1.86 5.75 11.29
CA THR A 243 -1.77 6.26 12.65
C THR A 243 -0.30 6.51 12.84
N ALA A 244 0.05 7.79 12.95
CA ALA A 244 1.42 8.26 13.05
C ALA A 244 2.22 7.24 13.83
N MET A 245 3.08 6.48 13.13
CA MET A 245 4.15 5.79 13.83
C MET A 245 4.74 6.85 14.74
N GLU A 246 4.91 6.55 16.04
CA GLU A 246 5.62 7.47 16.92
C GLU A 246 6.93 7.81 16.22
N VAL A 247 6.99 9.00 15.60
CA VAL A 247 8.14 9.40 14.82
C VAL A 247 9.17 9.70 15.91
N PRO A 248 10.23 8.89 16.04
CA PRO A 248 11.27 9.20 17.01
C PRO A 248 11.77 10.61 16.72
N ALA A 249 12.24 11.31 17.75
CA ALA A 249 12.77 12.66 17.58
C ALA A 249 13.68 12.71 16.34
N ALA A 250 13.43 13.69 15.47
CA ALA A 250 14.14 13.82 14.21
C ALA A 250 15.65 13.72 14.50
N ILE A 251 16.34 12.81 13.80
CA ILE A 251 17.78 12.69 13.91
C ILE A 251 18.35 14.06 13.51
N ALA A 252 19.14 14.68 14.39
CA ALA A 252 19.79 15.93 14.08
C ALA A 252 20.77 15.70 12.91
N VAL A 253 20.36 16.07 11.70
CA VAL A 253 21.18 15.98 10.50
C VAL A 253 21.95 17.27 10.35
N HIS A 254 23.28 17.17 10.37
CA HIS A 254 24.16 18.27 10.00
C HIS A 254 24.62 18.07 8.57
N PHE A 255 24.22 18.97 7.68
CA PHE A 255 24.75 19.00 6.32
C PHE A 255 26.12 19.68 6.35
N ALA A 256 27.15 18.93 5.96
CA ALA A 256 28.46 19.49 5.66
C ALA A 256 28.70 19.35 4.14
N PRO A 257 29.20 20.38 3.46
CA PRO A 257 29.59 20.24 2.05
C PRO A 257 30.73 19.22 1.95
N GLU A 258 30.51 18.14 1.21
CA GLU A 258 31.55 17.18 0.85
C GLU A 258 32.03 17.50 -0.57
N ALA A 259 33.24 18.06 -0.67
CA ALA A 259 33.84 18.44 -1.95
C ALA A 259 34.60 17.28 -2.63
N SER A 260 34.75 16.14 -1.95
CA SER A 260 35.38 14.95 -2.53
C SER A 260 34.45 14.32 -3.57
N PRO A 261 34.96 13.89 -4.74
CA PRO A 261 34.14 13.15 -5.71
C PRO A 261 33.63 11.86 -5.07
N PHE A 262 32.31 11.76 -4.89
CA PHE A 262 31.63 10.61 -4.28
C PHE A 262 31.39 9.45 -5.27
N VAL A 263 31.62 9.69 -6.57
CA VAL A 263 31.56 8.64 -7.60
C VAL A 263 32.95 8.05 -7.78
N SER A 264 33.11 6.83 -7.29
CA SER A 264 34.37 6.08 -7.36
C SER A 264 34.54 5.43 -8.73
N LYS A 265 35.79 5.42 -9.19
CA LYS A 265 36.21 4.92 -10.49
C LYS A 265 35.95 3.42 -10.63
N SER A 266 35.50 2.97 -11.81
CA SER A 266 36.02 1.74 -12.40
C SER A 266 37.54 1.93 -12.59
N THR A 267 38.36 1.01 -12.06
CA THR A 267 39.82 1.13 -11.98
C THR A 267 40.47 1.71 -13.25
N GLY A 268 40.98 2.94 -13.17
CA GLY A 268 41.86 3.55 -14.20
C GLY A 268 41.35 4.79 -14.94
N GLY A 269 40.07 5.20 -14.80
CA GLY A 269 39.51 6.33 -15.57
C GLY A 269 39.70 7.75 -14.99
N THR A 270 39.53 8.77 -15.84
CA THR A 270 39.33 10.19 -15.45
C THR A 270 38.06 10.36 -14.60
N PRO A 271 38.01 11.35 -13.68
CA PRO A 271 36.79 11.63 -12.90
C PRO A 271 35.59 11.88 -13.83
N LEU A 272 34.47 11.21 -13.57
CA LEU A 272 33.23 11.45 -14.30
C LEU A 272 32.65 12.79 -13.83
N ALA A 273 32.54 13.76 -14.74
CA ALA A 273 31.86 15.01 -14.48
C ALA A 273 30.35 14.82 -14.71
N ILE A 274 29.59 14.65 -13.63
CA ILE A 274 28.14 14.37 -13.67
C ILE A 274 27.30 15.58 -14.16
N GLY A 275 27.94 16.72 -14.42
CA GLY A 275 27.27 17.91 -14.95
C GLY A 275 26.22 18.47 -13.99
N ALA A 276 25.47 19.47 -14.45
CA ALA A 276 24.32 19.97 -13.70
C ALA A 276 23.17 18.95 -13.79
N SER A 277 22.50 18.69 -12.68
CA SER A 277 21.33 17.82 -12.60
C SER A 277 20.10 18.61 -12.15
N THR A 278 18.95 18.31 -12.75
CA THR A 278 17.66 18.96 -12.49
C THR A 278 16.69 18.07 -11.70
N GLY A 279 17.00 16.78 -11.55
CA GLY A 279 16.17 15.82 -10.83
C GLY A 279 16.94 14.59 -10.41
N ALA A 280 16.49 13.96 -9.33
CA ALA A 280 17.10 12.78 -8.76
C ALA A 280 16.05 11.77 -8.28
N CYS A 281 16.32 10.48 -8.48
CA CYS A 281 15.50 9.39 -7.95
C CYS A 281 16.37 8.44 -7.13
N PHE A 282 15.88 8.07 -5.96
CA PHE A 282 16.49 7.07 -5.09
C PHE A 282 15.66 5.78 -5.14
N PHE A 283 16.29 4.67 -5.49
CA PHE A 283 15.67 3.35 -5.50
C PHE A 283 16.76 2.27 -5.45
N ASP A 284 16.39 1.04 -5.08
CA ASP A 284 17.33 -0.08 -4.98
C ASP A 284 17.29 -0.90 -6.27
N VAL A 285 18.26 -0.70 -7.16
CA VAL A 285 18.27 -1.28 -8.51
C VAL A 285 18.57 -2.78 -8.51
N ASP A 286 19.29 -3.26 -7.50
CA ASP A 286 19.74 -4.66 -7.42
C ASP A 286 19.24 -5.41 -6.18
N GLY A 287 18.41 -4.78 -5.35
CA GLY A 287 17.77 -5.38 -4.19
C GLY A 287 18.74 -5.63 -3.03
N ASP A 288 19.88 -4.92 -2.99
CA ASP A 288 20.91 -5.11 -1.98
C ASP A 288 20.65 -4.33 -0.66
N GLY A 289 19.55 -3.58 -0.62
CA GLY A 289 19.08 -2.79 0.50
C GLY A 289 19.74 -1.42 0.62
N ARG A 290 20.62 -1.04 -0.33
CA ARG A 290 21.17 0.32 -0.41
C ARG A 290 20.47 1.06 -1.55
N PRO A 291 19.91 2.26 -1.30
CA PRO A 291 19.35 3.06 -2.36
C PRO A 291 20.47 3.56 -3.28
N ASP A 292 20.31 3.26 -4.57
CA ASP A 292 21.06 3.81 -5.70
C ASP A 292 20.47 5.17 -6.11
N LEU A 293 21.17 5.87 -6.99
CA LEU A 293 20.85 7.24 -7.37
C LEU A 293 20.79 7.37 -8.90
N PHE A 294 19.63 7.73 -9.42
CA PHE A 294 19.49 8.16 -10.81
C PHE A 294 19.44 9.69 -10.88
N LEU A 295 20.27 10.29 -11.73
CA LEU A 295 20.37 11.72 -11.93
C LEU A 295 19.94 12.10 -13.34
N VAL A 296 18.99 13.01 -13.42
CA VAL A 296 18.52 13.59 -14.68
C VAL A 296 19.41 14.76 -15.06
N SER A 297 19.91 14.75 -16.28
CA SER A 297 20.76 15.83 -16.77
C SER A 297 20.00 17.14 -16.93
N GLY A 298 20.57 18.24 -16.47
CA GLY A 298 20.05 19.59 -16.75
C GLY A 298 20.58 20.18 -18.06
N ALA A 299 21.65 19.64 -18.63
CA ALA A 299 22.30 20.19 -19.82
C ALA A 299 21.61 19.72 -21.11
N THR A 300 21.58 20.59 -22.13
CA THR A 300 20.94 20.33 -23.44
C THR A 300 21.55 19.16 -24.19
N ASP A 301 22.82 18.88 -23.97
CA ASP A 301 23.62 17.79 -24.55
C ASP A 301 24.13 16.81 -23.49
N GLY A 302 23.64 16.93 -22.25
CA GLY A 302 24.07 16.10 -21.14
C GLY A 302 23.42 14.72 -21.14
N ALA A 303 24.05 13.79 -20.43
CA ALA A 303 23.54 12.44 -20.21
C ALA A 303 22.95 12.31 -18.80
N SER A 304 21.87 11.55 -18.67
CA SER A 304 21.36 11.14 -17.35
C SER A 304 22.13 9.92 -16.85
N HIS A 305 22.37 9.83 -15.54
CA HIS A 305 23.28 8.84 -14.96
C HIS A 305 22.59 7.95 -13.92
N LEU A 306 22.80 6.64 -14.00
CA LEU A 306 22.46 5.68 -12.94
C LEU A 306 23.71 5.32 -12.14
N LEU A 307 23.71 5.70 -10.86
CA LEU A 307 24.81 5.54 -9.93
C LEU A 307 24.47 4.50 -8.87
N ARG A 308 25.18 3.37 -8.90
CA ARG A 308 25.03 2.30 -7.93
C ARG A 308 25.75 2.59 -6.62
N ASN A 309 25.08 2.44 -5.49
CA ASN A 309 25.61 2.71 -4.16
C ASN A 309 26.45 1.54 -3.63
N LEU A 310 27.77 1.76 -3.57
CA LEU A 310 28.74 0.79 -3.04
C LEU A 310 28.90 0.87 -1.51
N GLY A 311 28.16 1.77 -0.84
CA GLY A 311 28.29 2.09 0.56
C GLY A 311 29.45 3.05 0.86
N ASN A 312 29.49 3.56 2.10
CA ASN A 312 30.49 4.51 2.60
C ASN A 312 30.64 5.76 1.71
N GLY A 313 29.53 6.26 1.17
CA GLY A 313 29.51 7.44 0.30
C GLY A 313 30.14 7.23 -1.08
N ARG A 314 30.34 5.98 -1.52
CA ARG A 314 30.91 5.67 -2.83
C ARG A 314 29.86 5.17 -3.79
N PHE A 315 29.92 5.65 -5.02
CA PHE A 315 29.04 5.24 -6.10
C PHE A 315 29.83 4.73 -7.32
N GLU A 316 29.19 3.90 -8.14
CA GLU A 316 29.69 3.42 -9.43
C GLU A 316 28.70 3.82 -10.52
N ASP A 317 29.15 4.47 -11.59
CA ASP A 317 28.28 4.74 -12.74
C ASP A 317 28.07 3.45 -13.53
N ILE A 318 26.83 2.98 -13.55
CA ILE A 318 26.41 1.78 -14.28
C ILE A 318 25.51 2.10 -15.48
N THR A 319 25.35 3.37 -15.87
CA THR A 319 24.41 3.84 -16.90
C THR A 319 24.50 3.05 -18.19
N GLN A 320 25.71 2.95 -18.76
CA GLN A 320 25.94 2.19 -20.00
C GLN A 320 25.76 0.68 -19.79
N ALA A 321 26.26 0.14 -18.67
CA ALA A 321 26.11 -1.26 -18.34
C ALA A 321 24.63 -1.64 -18.17
N ALA A 322 23.80 -0.69 -17.72
CA ALA A 322 22.37 -0.85 -17.53
C ALA A 322 21.55 -0.71 -18.83
N GLY A 323 22.17 -0.33 -19.95
CA GLY A 323 21.48 -0.12 -21.23
C GLY A 323 20.72 1.20 -21.31
N ILE A 324 21.00 2.15 -20.41
CA ILE A 324 20.33 3.45 -20.40
C ILE A 324 21.05 4.40 -21.35
N HIS A 325 20.30 4.91 -22.33
CA HIS A 325 20.79 5.85 -23.34
C HIS A 325 19.91 7.10 -23.37
N LEU A 326 19.92 7.87 -22.28
CA LEU A 326 19.15 9.11 -22.16
C LEU A 326 20.07 10.33 -22.28
N ALA A 327 19.94 11.05 -23.39
CA ALA A 327 20.62 12.30 -23.66
C ALA A 327 19.60 13.43 -23.78
N GLY A 328 20.02 14.64 -23.40
CA GLY A 328 19.21 15.85 -23.47
C GLY A 328 18.88 16.43 -22.11
N SER A 329 18.35 17.66 -22.13
CA SER A 329 17.93 18.35 -20.91
C SER A 329 16.64 17.71 -20.39
N GLY A 330 16.66 17.26 -19.15
CA GLY A 330 15.51 16.74 -18.43
C GLY A 330 15.07 17.61 -17.27
N LEU A 331 13.88 17.28 -16.76
CA LEU A 331 13.17 18.04 -15.73
C LEU A 331 13.10 17.26 -14.42
N GLY A 332 13.04 15.93 -14.49
CA GLY A 332 12.87 15.10 -13.31
C GLY A 332 12.66 13.63 -13.65
N CYS A 333 12.57 12.81 -12.62
CA CYS A 333 12.25 11.40 -12.73
C CYS A 333 11.27 10.99 -11.62
N ALA A 334 10.60 9.86 -11.83
CA ALA A 334 9.86 9.14 -10.81
C ALA A 334 10.28 7.68 -10.84
N ALA A 335 10.45 7.07 -9.67
CA ALA A 335 10.75 5.65 -9.52
C ALA A 335 9.51 4.92 -8.99
N GLY A 336 9.15 3.81 -9.61
CA GLY A 336 7.99 3.00 -9.22
C GLY A 336 7.92 1.72 -10.03
N ASP A 337 7.31 0.68 -9.47
CA ASP A 337 7.07 -0.60 -10.14
C ASP A 337 5.73 -0.50 -10.88
N PHE A 338 5.75 -0.17 -12.17
CA PHE A 338 4.50 0.15 -12.91
C PHE A 338 3.79 -1.10 -13.43
N ASP A 339 4.53 -2.19 -13.66
CA ASP A 339 3.99 -3.46 -14.13
C ASP A 339 3.78 -4.48 -12.98
N ASN A 340 4.17 -4.10 -11.76
CA ASN A 340 4.01 -4.86 -10.53
C ASN A 340 4.76 -6.20 -10.58
N ASP A 341 5.94 -6.22 -11.22
CA ASP A 341 6.84 -7.38 -11.30
C ASP A 341 7.79 -7.50 -10.09
N GLY A 342 7.75 -6.54 -9.18
CA GLY A 342 8.55 -6.46 -7.97
C GLY A 342 9.88 -5.73 -8.16
N LYS A 343 10.16 -5.16 -9.33
CA LYS A 343 11.35 -4.37 -9.63
C LYS A 343 10.96 -2.92 -9.86
N THR A 344 11.79 -2.00 -9.38
CA THR A 344 11.51 -0.58 -9.54
C THR A 344 11.93 -0.09 -10.92
N ASP A 345 10.97 0.47 -11.65
CA ASP A 345 11.14 1.12 -12.96
C ASP A 345 11.37 2.63 -12.81
N LEU A 346 11.69 3.30 -13.92
CA LEU A 346 11.90 4.74 -13.97
C LEU A 346 11.05 5.39 -15.05
N ALA A 347 10.30 6.44 -14.69
CA ALA A 347 9.77 7.40 -15.64
C ALA A 347 10.64 8.66 -15.61
N VAL A 348 11.23 9.05 -16.74
CA VAL A 348 12.13 10.20 -16.86
C VAL A 348 11.49 11.24 -17.76
N CYS A 349 11.33 12.46 -17.25
CA CYS A 349 10.81 13.58 -18.03
C CYS A 349 11.97 14.34 -18.67
N LEU A 350 12.09 14.23 -19.99
CA LEU A 350 12.99 14.99 -20.83
C LEU A 350 12.25 16.15 -21.49
N SER A 351 13.00 17.13 -21.99
CA SER A 351 12.45 18.29 -22.73
C SER A 351 11.70 17.89 -24.01
N ASP A 352 11.97 16.70 -24.56
CA ASP A 352 11.34 16.16 -25.76
C ASP A 352 10.23 15.12 -25.47
N GLY A 353 9.98 14.80 -24.20
CA GLY A 353 8.95 13.84 -23.81
C GLY A 353 9.32 13.02 -22.57
N VAL A 354 8.40 12.15 -22.15
CA VAL A 354 8.66 11.18 -21.08
C VAL A 354 9.31 9.94 -21.68
N ARG A 355 10.24 9.32 -20.96
CA ARG A 355 10.74 7.96 -21.24
C ARG A 355 10.40 7.04 -20.08
N LEU A 356 9.83 5.88 -20.38
CA LEU A 356 9.55 4.83 -19.39
C LEU A 356 10.60 3.72 -19.53
N LEU A 357 11.46 3.60 -18.54
CA LEU A 357 12.51 2.59 -18.47
C LEU A 357 12.07 1.46 -17.55
N ARG A 358 11.72 0.31 -18.13
CA ARG A 358 11.35 -0.90 -17.42
C ARG A 358 12.60 -1.64 -16.91
N ASN A 359 12.65 -1.96 -15.63
CA ASN A 359 13.73 -2.72 -15.02
C ASN A 359 13.55 -4.21 -15.30
N GLN A 360 14.43 -4.79 -16.10
CA GLN A 360 14.38 -6.21 -16.44
C GLN A 360 14.96 -7.11 -15.34
N GLY A 361 15.63 -6.53 -14.34
CA GLY A 361 16.46 -7.22 -13.37
C GLY A 361 17.92 -7.23 -13.79
N GLU A 362 18.78 -7.76 -12.92
CA GLU A 362 20.24 -7.82 -13.18
C GLU A 362 20.86 -6.48 -13.58
N ARG A 363 20.26 -5.38 -13.10
CA ARG A 363 20.65 -3.99 -13.38
C ARG A 363 20.49 -3.59 -14.85
N LYS A 364 19.54 -4.18 -15.59
CA LYS A 364 19.23 -3.84 -16.99
C LYS A 364 17.91 -3.11 -17.10
N PHE A 365 17.87 -2.11 -17.96
CA PHE A 365 16.67 -1.35 -18.30
C PHE A 365 16.36 -1.42 -19.80
N GLU A 366 15.08 -1.42 -20.10
CA GLU A 366 14.52 -1.33 -21.45
C GLU A 366 13.63 -0.10 -21.56
N ASP A 367 13.80 0.69 -22.61
CA ASP A 367 12.88 1.78 -22.92
C ASP A 367 11.62 1.21 -23.57
N VAL A 368 10.47 1.38 -22.91
CA VAL A 368 9.15 0.85 -23.31
C VAL A 368 8.16 1.96 -23.67
N THR A 369 8.67 3.16 -23.96
CA THR A 369 7.85 4.35 -24.28
C THR A 369 7.18 4.27 -25.65
#